data_AF-A0A1I5G103-F1
#
_entry.id   AF-A0A1I5G103-F1
#
_cell.length_a   1.000
_cell.length_b   1.000
_cell.length_c   1.000
_cell.angle_alpha   90.00
_cell.angle_beta   90.00
_cell.angle_gamma   90.00
#
_symmetry.space_group_name_H-M   'P 1'
#
loop_
_entity.id
_entity.type
_entity.pdbx_description
1 polymer ?
#
loop_
_entity_poly.entity_id
_entity_poly.type
_entity_poly.pdbx_seq_one_letter_code
_entity_poly.pdbx_strand_id
1 'polypeptide(L)'
;MGLSKEKREIRRMEQAVKTTFIVDTFKIFMDAYQRTLGDSRYGLSLKITVRNNNHYLVFEEFGQRFAINVYTNGNVEIRMRERKHCVYREQLFEYTPDIEEQGEFQRYLEDGLAVKIVEVALERIASYGEFMDILFEGVRFVEAYDYFRFEREIERSVG
;
A
#
# COMPACT_ATOMS: atom_id res chain seq x y z
N MET A 1 -22.63 -39.35 -2.70
CA MET A 1 -22.41 -38.36 -1.63
C MET A 1 -20.95 -37.89 -1.46
N GLY A 2 -19.94 -38.44 -2.18
CA GLY A 2 -18.52 -38.08 -2.01
C GLY A 2 -18.07 -36.73 -2.61
N LEU A 3 -18.56 -36.37 -3.81
CA LEU A 3 -18.15 -35.17 -4.56
C LEU A 3 -18.45 -33.81 -3.87
N SER A 4 -19.33 -33.80 -2.86
CA SER A 4 -19.71 -32.58 -2.13
C SER A 4 -18.72 -32.24 -1.01
N LYS A 5 -18.06 -33.25 -0.42
CA LYS A 5 -17.07 -33.05 0.64
C LYS A 5 -15.74 -32.56 0.08
N GLU A 6 -15.27 -33.19 -0.98
CA GLU A 6 -14.02 -32.83 -1.68
C GLU A 6 -14.05 -31.39 -2.23
N LYS A 7 -15.15 -30.98 -2.88
CA LYS A 7 -15.34 -29.58 -3.32
C LYS A 7 -15.35 -28.57 -2.17
N ARG A 8 -15.86 -28.95 -0.99
CA ARG A 8 -15.83 -28.08 0.21
C ARG A 8 -14.42 -27.99 0.78
N GLU A 9 -13.65 -29.06 0.71
CA GLU A 9 -12.28 -29.11 1.21
C GLU A 9 -11.34 -28.28 0.34
N ILE A 10 -11.43 -28.41 -0.99
CA ILE A 10 -10.69 -27.57 -1.95
C ILE A 10 -10.95 -26.08 -1.69
N ARG A 11 -12.22 -25.68 -1.58
CA ARG A 11 -12.59 -24.28 -1.28
C ARG A 11 -12.05 -23.78 0.05
N ARG A 12 -11.96 -24.65 1.06
CA ARG A 12 -11.37 -24.29 2.37
C ARG A 12 -9.87 -24.05 2.24
N MET A 13 -9.18 -24.89 1.47
CA MET A 13 -7.74 -24.73 1.22
C MET A 13 -7.46 -23.45 0.44
N GLU A 14 -8.20 -23.17 -0.63
CA GLU A 14 -8.10 -21.92 -1.40
C GLU A 14 -8.34 -20.68 -0.53
N GLN A 15 -9.36 -20.73 0.34
CA GLN A 15 -9.63 -19.65 1.26
C GLN A 15 -8.52 -19.46 2.31
N ALA A 16 -7.90 -20.56 2.78
CA ALA A 16 -6.78 -20.50 3.70
C ALA A 16 -5.56 -19.84 3.05
N VAL A 17 -5.21 -20.24 1.82
CA VAL A 17 -4.11 -19.64 1.04
C VAL A 17 -4.32 -18.14 0.85
N LYS A 18 -5.52 -17.72 0.42
CA LYS A 18 -5.87 -16.30 0.28
C LYS A 18 -5.74 -15.54 1.59
N THR A 19 -6.18 -16.15 2.69
CA THR A 19 -6.11 -15.52 4.02
C THR A 19 -4.66 -15.30 4.43
N THR A 20 -3.79 -16.29 4.20
CA THR A 20 -2.35 -16.18 4.43
C THR A 20 -1.75 -15.04 3.61
N PHE A 21 -2.03 -15.00 2.30
CA PHE A 21 -1.57 -13.91 1.42
C PHE A 21 -1.96 -12.52 1.95
N ILE A 22 -3.22 -12.34 2.36
CA ILE A 22 -3.74 -11.07 2.89
C ILE A 22 -2.99 -10.67 4.17
N VAL A 23 -2.84 -11.61 5.10
CA VAL A 23 -2.19 -11.36 6.40
C VAL A 23 -0.72 -11.02 6.21
N ASP A 24 -0.01 -11.75 5.35
CA ASP A 24 1.42 -11.52 5.13
C ASP A 24 1.66 -10.21 4.37
N THR A 25 0.81 -9.88 3.40
CA THR A 25 0.84 -8.56 2.74
C THR A 25 0.64 -7.43 3.74
N PHE A 26 -0.31 -7.58 4.67
CA PHE A 26 -0.53 -6.58 5.72
C PHE A 26 0.68 -6.45 6.66
N LYS A 27 1.33 -7.55 7.04
CA LYS A 27 2.56 -7.54 7.85
C LYS A 27 3.68 -6.77 7.16
N ILE A 28 3.88 -6.99 5.85
CA ILE A 28 4.92 -6.29 5.07
C ILE A 28 4.74 -4.76 5.17
N PHE A 29 3.50 -4.26 5.06
CA PHE A 29 3.23 -2.82 5.24
C PHE A 29 3.49 -2.32 6.68
N MET A 30 3.17 -3.13 7.69
CA MET A 30 3.43 -2.78 9.09
C MET A 30 4.94 -2.74 9.39
N ASP A 31 5.71 -3.68 8.82
CA ASP A 31 7.16 -3.71 8.95
C ASP A 31 7.80 -2.53 8.22
N ALA A 32 7.32 -2.21 7.02
CA ALA A 32 7.73 -1.02 6.28
C ALA A 32 7.43 0.27 7.07
N TYR A 33 6.24 0.38 7.68
CA TYR A 33 5.90 1.46 8.60
C TYR A 33 6.91 1.58 9.73
N GLN A 34 7.18 0.50 10.46
CA GLN A 34 8.13 0.49 11.56
C GLN A 34 9.55 0.90 11.13
N ARG A 35 10.03 0.44 9.98
CA ARG A 35 11.36 0.81 9.44
C ARG A 35 11.44 2.27 9.03
N THR A 36 10.31 2.87 8.67
CA THR A 36 10.23 4.26 8.18
C THR A 36 9.92 5.25 9.31
N LEU A 37 9.62 4.75 10.52
CA LEU A 37 9.46 5.57 11.71
C LEU A 37 10.75 6.35 12.00
N GLY A 38 10.61 7.66 12.13
CA GLY A 38 11.60 8.60 12.63
C GLY A 38 10.86 9.78 13.25
N ASP A 39 11.45 10.97 13.31
CA ASP A 39 10.73 12.17 13.76
C ASP A 39 9.53 12.44 12.84
N SER A 40 8.34 12.06 13.31
CA SER A 40 7.09 12.28 12.58
C SER A 40 6.70 13.76 12.70
N ARG A 41 6.28 14.37 11.58
CA ARG A 41 5.71 15.73 11.60
C ARG A 41 4.49 15.78 12.53
N TYR A 42 4.34 16.88 13.25
CA TYR A 42 3.18 17.13 14.10
C TYR A 42 1.90 17.09 13.27
N GLY A 43 0.91 16.26 13.64
CA GLY A 43 -0.46 16.34 13.10
C GLY A 43 -0.95 15.14 12.29
N LEU A 44 -0.06 14.25 11.84
CA LEU A 44 -0.45 13.04 11.10
C LEU A 44 -0.97 11.96 12.04
N SER A 45 -2.13 11.39 11.73
CA SER A 45 -2.72 10.26 12.47
C SER A 45 -2.74 8.98 11.64
N LEU A 46 -2.37 7.86 12.25
CA LEU A 46 -2.50 6.53 11.66
C LEU A 46 -3.70 5.80 12.27
N LYS A 47 -4.61 5.34 11.41
CA LYS A 47 -5.76 4.51 11.77
C LYS A 47 -5.70 3.16 11.06
N ILE A 48 -5.66 2.09 11.85
CA ILE A 48 -5.74 0.71 11.36
C ILE A 48 -7.17 0.21 11.58
N THR A 49 -7.80 -0.31 10.53
CA THR A 49 -9.14 -0.92 10.61
C THR A 49 -9.11 -2.32 10.01
N VAL A 50 -9.52 -3.31 10.80
CA VAL A 50 -9.71 -4.70 10.35
C VAL A 50 -11.20 -5.02 10.38
N ARG A 51 -11.78 -5.34 9.22
CA ARG A 51 -13.22 -5.68 9.10
C ARG A 51 -13.45 -6.71 8.00
N ASN A 52 -14.06 -7.84 8.34
CA ASN A 52 -14.35 -8.93 7.39
C ASN A 52 -13.09 -9.38 6.61
N ASN A 53 -11.95 -9.47 7.29
CA ASN A 53 -10.62 -9.76 6.72
C ASN A 53 -10.07 -8.71 5.73
N ASN A 54 -10.73 -7.56 5.57
CA ASN A 54 -10.11 -6.40 4.95
C ASN A 54 -9.24 -5.69 5.98
N HIS A 55 -8.06 -5.27 5.56
CA HIS A 55 -7.13 -4.49 6.37
C HIS A 55 -6.93 -3.13 5.70
N TYR A 56 -7.19 -2.07 6.46
CA TYR A 56 -7.05 -0.69 5.99
C TYR A 56 -6.06 0.03 6.89
N LEU A 57 -4.99 0.55 6.31
CA LEU A 57 -4.08 1.49 6.98
C LEU A 57 -4.35 2.87 6.39
N VAL A 58 -4.79 3.79 7.23
CA VAL A 58 -5.15 5.15 6.80
C VAL A 58 -4.27 6.15 7.52
N PHE A 59 -3.54 6.94 6.76
CA PHE A 59 -2.81 8.11 7.24
C PHE A 59 -3.64 9.34 6.90
N GLU A 60 -4.00 10.12 7.92
CA GLU A 60 -4.86 11.28 7.74
C GLU A 60 -4.38 12.48 8.56
N GLU A 61 -4.44 13.63 7.91
CA GLU A 61 -4.25 14.97 8.45
C GLU A 61 -5.32 15.88 7.83
N PHE A 62 -5.59 17.05 8.41
CA PHE A 62 -6.68 17.97 8.03
C PHE A 62 -6.95 18.09 6.52
N GLY A 63 -7.93 17.31 6.01
CA GLY A 63 -8.36 17.35 4.61
C GLY A 63 -7.54 16.50 3.64
N GLN A 64 -6.54 15.76 4.11
CA GLN A 64 -5.69 14.83 3.36
C GLN A 64 -5.86 13.41 3.89
N ARG A 65 -5.85 12.42 2.99
CA ARG A 65 -6.02 11.02 3.35
C ARG A 65 -5.31 10.09 2.39
N PHE A 66 -4.28 9.43 2.89
CA PHE A 66 -3.64 8.28 2.27
C PHE A 66 -4.22 6.98 2.84
N ALA A 67 -4.58 6.03 1.99
CA ALA A 67 -5.06 4.72 2.42
C ALA A 67 -4.36 3.60 1.67
N ILE A 68 -3.84 2.63 2.41
CA ILE A 68 -3.39 1.32 1.92
C ILE A 68 -4.49 0.33 2.26
N ASN A 69 -5.03 -0.34 1.24
CA ASN A 69 -6.17 -1.24 1.37
C ASN A 69 -5.75 -2.64 0.92
N VAL A 70 -5.79 -3.61 1.84
CA VAL A 70 -5.66 -5.03 1.55
C VAL A 70 -7.04 -5.67 1.73
N TYR A 71 -7.68 -6.02 0.63
CA TYR A 71 -9.07 -6.46 0.61
C TYR A 71 -9.21 -7.96 0.88
N THR A 72 -10.39 -8.35 1.37
CA THR A 72 -10.75 -9.75 1.65
C THR A 72 -10.79 -10.63 0.40
N ASN A 73 -10.93 -10.03 -0.79
CA ASN A 73 -10.83 -10.74 -2.06
C ASN A 73 -9.37 -10.99 -2.48
N GLY A 74 -8.39 -10.40 -1.79
CA GLY A 74 -6.96 -10.48 -2.04
C GLY A 74 -6.39 -9.29 -2.82
N ASN A 75 -7.22 -8.35 -3.28
CA ASN A 75 -6.74 -7.19 -4.01
C ASN A 75 -6.00 -6.21 -3.08
N VAL A 76 -4.99 -5.53 -3.61
CA VAL A 76 -4.20 -4.52 -2.89
C VAL A 76 -4.23 -3.20 -3.66
N GLU A 77 -4.71 -2.14 -3.01
CA GLU A 77 -4.86 -0.81 -3.61
C GLU A 77 -4.25 0.25 -2.69
N ILE A 78 -3.69 1.30 -3.29
CA ILE A 78 -3.46 2.58 -2.60
C ILE A 78 -4.43 3.64 -3.11
N ARG A 79 -4.85 4.51 -2.19
CA ARG A 79 -5.79 5.59 -2.47
C ARG A 79 -5.34 6.87 -1.79
N MET A 80 -5.30 7.94 -2.56
CA MET A 80 -4.98 9.28 -2.06
C MET A 80 -6.14 10.22 -2.34
N ARG A 81 -6.48 11.05 -1.35
CA ARG A 81 -7.49 12.11 -1.48
C ARG A 81 -7.03 13.36 -0.76
N GLU A 82 -7.23 14.51 -1.39
CA GLU A 82 -7.22 15.79 -0.70
C GLU A 82 -8.30 16.74 -1.26
N ARG A 83 -8.30 18.02 -0.84
CA ARG A 83 -9.32 19.00 -1.22
C ARG A 83 -9.15 19.56 -2.62
N LYS A 84 -7.91 19.80 -3.07
CA LYS A 84 -7.63 20.47 -4.35
C LYS A 84 -7.66 19.51 -5.54
N HIS A 85 -7.38 18.24 -5.28
CA HIS A 85 -7.29 17.18 -6.28
C HIS A 85 -8.47 16.21 -6.19
N CYS A 86 -8.79 15.52 -7.29
CA CYS A 86 -9.68 14.38 -7.26
C CYS A 86 -9.05 13.21 -6.45
N VAL A 87 -9.78 12.10 -6.34
CA VAL A 87 -9.25 10.90 -5.68
C VAL A 87 -8.31 10.18 -6.65
N TYR A 88 -7.05 9.98 -6.25
CA TYR A 88 -6.14 9.07 -6.91
C TYR A 88 -6.33 7.64 -6.38
N ARG A 89 -6.26 6.65 -7.26
CA ARG A 89 -6.30 5.23 -6.92
C ARG A 89 -5.34 4.46 -7.82
N GLU A 90 -4.58 3.56 -7.22
CA GLU A 90 -3.74 2.63 -7.97
C GLU A 90 -3.90 1.22 -7.42
N GLN A 91 -4.28 0.30 -8.31
CA GLN A 91 -4.30 -1.12 -8.05
C GLN A 91 -2.85 -1.63 -8.08
N LEU A 92 -2.33 -2.04 -6.93
CA LEU A 92 -0.97 -2.58 -6.81
C LEU A 92 -0.93 -4.07 -7.18
N PHE A 93 -1.99 -4.79 -6.84
CA PHE A 93 -2.11 -6.23 -7.15
C PHE A 93 -3.57 -6.65 -7.28
N GLU A 94 -3.90 -7.32 -8.37
CA GLU A 94 -5.17 -8.03 -8.54
C GLU A 94 -4.98 -9.49 -8.14
N TYR A 95 -5.85 -10.00 -7.27
CA TYR A 95 -5.67 -11.33 -6.71
C TYR A 95 -5.76 -12.42 -7.79
N THR A 96 -4.72 -13.23 -7.84
CA THR A 96 -4.62 -14.46 -8.62
C THR A 96 -4.49 -15.67 -7.69
N PRO A 97 -5.04 -16.85 -8.03
CA PRO A 97 -4.78 -18.08 -7.26
C PRO A 97 -3.35 -18.62 -7.45
N ASP A 98 -2.57 -18.09 -8.40
CA ASP A 98 -1.18 -18.49 -8.62
C ASP A 98 -0.29 -18.08 -7.44
N ILE A 99 0.34 -19.06 -6.79
CA ILE A 99 1.18 -18.87 -5.61
C ILE A 99 2.52 -18.21 -5.99
N GLU A 100 3.01 -18.44 -7.21
CA GLU A 100 4.26 -17.84 -7.68
C GLU A 100 4.09 -16.33 -7.88
N GLU A 101 3.04 -15.92 -8.60
CA GLU A 101 2.69 -14.50 -8.80
C GLU A 101 2.39 -13.79 -7.47
N GLN A 102 1.68 -14.45 -6.54
CA GLN A 102 1.48 -13.92 -5.18
C GLN A 102 2.82 -13.68 -4.45
N GLY A 103 3.72 -14.66 -4.52
CA GLY A 103 5.03 -14.58 -3.89
C GLY A 103 5.95 -13.54 -4.53
N GLU A 104 5.89 -13.38 -5.86
CA GLU A 104 6.60 -12.32 -6.59
C GLU A 104 6.14 -10.94 -6.16
N PHE A 105 4.83 -10.72 -6.05
CA PHE A 105 4.29 -9.47 -5.57
C PHE A 105 4.70 -9.17 -4.12
N GLN A 106 4.65 -10.16 -3.23
CA GLN A 106 5.08 -9.98 -1.83
C GLN A 106 6.58 -9.66 -1.73
N ARG A 107 7.43 -10.33 -2.51
CA ARG A 107 8.86 -9.98 -2.60
C ARG A 107 9.06 -8.57 -3.12
N TYR A 108 8.35 -8.17 -4.18
CA TYR A 108 8.44 -6.82 -4.71
C TYR A 108 8.00 -5.75 -3.69
N LEU A 109 6.98 -6.04 -2.87
CA LEU A 109 6.60 -5.20 -1.74
C LEU A 109 7.73 -5.10 -0.70
N GLU A 110 8.30 -6.23 -0.29
CA GLU A 110 9.39 -6.31 0.70
C GLU A 110 10.67 -5.62 0.22
N ASP A 111 10.99 -5.76 -1.07
CA ASP A 111 12.21 -5.24 -1.72
C ASP A 111 12.18 -3.72 -1.94
N GLY A 112 11.12 -3.05 -1.49
CA GLY A 112 11.14 -1.60 -1.29
C GLY A 112 9.85 -0.90 -1.61
N LEU A 113 8.94 -1.48 -2.40
CA LEU A 113 7.68 -0.81 -2.75
C LEU A 113 6.86 -0.44 -1.50
N ALA A 114 6.79 -1.32 -0.50
CA ALA A 114 6.08 -1.02 0.75
C ALA A 114 6.71 0.17 1.50
N VAL A 115 8.04 0.27 1.50
CA VAL A 115 8.76 1.41 2.10
C VAL A 115 8.48 2.69 1.32
N LYS A 116 8.55 2.66 -0.02
CA LYS A 116 8.23 3.82 -0.88
C LYS A 116 6.81 4.33 -0.59
N ILE A 117 5.84 3.43 -0.49
CA ILE A 117 4.43 3.77 -0.18
C ILE A 117 4.31 4.45 1.18
N VAL A 118 4.94 3.88 2.20
CA VAL A 118 4.91 4.41 3.56
C VAL A 118 5.63 5.76 3.66
N GLU A 119 6.76 5.93 2.97
CA GLU A 119 7.48 7.21 2.95
C GLU A 119 6.63 8.36 2.40
N VAL A 120 5.85 8.09 1.35
CA VAL A 120 4.88 9.08 0.82
C VAL A 120 3.75 9.32 1.82
N ALA A 121 3.19 8.26 2.40
CA ALA A 121 2.11 8.39 3.37
C ALA A 121 2.52 9.19 4.62
N LEU A 122 3.81 9.20 4.94
CA LEU A 122 4.43 9.96 6.03
C LEU A 122 5.02 11.32 5.58
N GLU A 123 4.77 11.75 4.34
CA GLU A 123 5.33 12.98 3.74
C GLU A 123 6.86 13.10 3.86
N ARG A 124 7.57 11.98 3.84
CA ARG A 124 9.03 11.98 4.03
C ARG A 124 9.78 12.44 2.80
N ILE A 125 9.21 12.28 1.61
CA ILE A 125 9.85 12.62 0.34
C ILE A 125 9.37 13.94 -0.27
N ALA A 126 8.13 14.32 -0.04
CA ALA A 126 7.47 15.51 -0.56
C ALA A 126 6.25 15.81 0.30
N SER A 127 5.73 17.04 0.25
CA SER A 127 4.40 17.28 0.83
C SER A 127 3.33 16.51 0.06
N TYR A 128 2.23 16.19 0.73
CA TYR A 128 1.11 15.47 0.14
C TYR A 128 0.54 16.19 -1.09
N GLY A 129 0.49 17.53 -1.04
CA GLY A 129 0.02 18.36 -2.15
C GLY A 129 0.91 18.26 -3.38
N GLU A 130 2.22 18.46 -3.21
CA GLU A 130 3.20 18.34 -4.30
C GLU A 130 3.20 16.94 -4.91
N PHE A 131 3.09 15.91 -4.07
CA PHE A 131 3.03 14.53 -4.57
C PHE A 131 1.76 14.29 -5.41
N MET A 132 0.62 14.80 -4.95
CA MET A 132 -0.65 14.72 -5.69
C MET A 132 -0.62 15.51 -6.99
N ASP A 133 0.05 16.67 -7.06
CA ASP A 133 0.17 17.45 -8.29
C ASP A 133 0.74 16.57 -9.44
N ILE A 134 1.82 15.82 -9.16
CA ILE A 134 2.45 14.92 -10.15
C ILE A 134 1.54 13.74 -10.54
N LEU A 135 0.89 13.11 -9.56
CA LEU A 135 -0.03 12.00 -9.85
C LEU A 135 -1.19 12.44 -10.77
N PHE A 136 -1.61 13.71 -10.69
CA PHE A 136 -2.67 14.28 -11.51
C PHE A 136 -2.27 14.54 -12.95
N GLU A 137 -0.98 14.57 -13.25
CA GLU A 137 -0.45 14.57 -14.62
C GLU A 137 -0.50 13.18 -15.28
N GLY A 138 -1.01 12.17 -14.56
CA GLY A 138 -1.18 10.80 -15.06
C GLY A 138 0.01 9.87 -14.77
N VAL A 139 0.95 10.32 -13.94
CA VAL A 139 2.15 9.58 -13.54
C VAL A 139 1.81 8.47 -12.54
N ARG A 140 2.46 7.31 -12.66
CA ARG A 140 2.28 6.19 -11.71
C ARG A 140 2.95 6.49 -10.37
N PHE A 141 2.48 5.86 -9.30
CA PHE A 141 3.00 6.12 -7.96
C PHE A 141 4.51 5.97 -7.83
N VAL A 142 5.08 4.89 -8.38
CA VAL A 142 6.53 4.63 -8.28
C VAL A 142 7.35 5.65 -9.06
N GLU A 143 6.88 6.07 -10.23
CA GLU A 143 7.53 7.09 -11.04
C GLU A 143 7.53 8.44 -10.33
N ALA A 144 6.41 8.83 -9.72
CA ALA A 144 6.30 10.04 -8.91
C ALA A 144 7.23 9.98 -7.68
N TYR A 145 7.32 8.83 -7.02
CA TYR A 145 8.26 8.61 -5.91
C TYR A 145 9.71 8.81 -6.38
N ASP A 146 10.11 8.17 -7.47
CA ASP A 146 11.49 8.20 -7.96
C ASP A 146 11.90 9.62 -8.40
N TYR A 147 10.96 10.40 -8.96
CA TYR A 147 11.16 11.83 -9.27
C TYR A 147 11.54 12.64 -8.01
N PHE A 148 10.70 12.62 -6.97
CA PHE A 148 10.98 13.39 -5.75
C PHE A 148 12.20 12.88 -4.99
N ARG A 149 12.47 11.57 -5.09
CA ARG A 149 13.66 10.99 -4.49
C ARG A 149 14.93 11.55 -5.14
N PHE A 150 14.97 11.60 -6.45
CA PHE A 150 16.09 12.14 -7.23
C PHE A 150 16.31 13.63 -6.96
N GLU A 151 15.26 14.44 -6.97
CA GLU A 151 15.32 15.88 -6.65
C GLU A 151 15.99 16.13 -5.28
N ARG A 152 15.60 15.37 -4.24
CA ARG A 152 16.20 15.51 -2.91
C ARG A 152 17.66 15.06 -2.83
N GLU A 153 18.08 14.10 -3.64
CA GLU A 153 19.47 13.66 -3.70
C GLU A 153 20.37 14.72 -4.35
N ILE A 154 19.84 15.43 -5.35
CA ILE A 154 20.51 16.62 -5.92
C ILE A 154 20.63 17.72 -4.86
N GLU A 155 19.55 18.09 -4.18
CA GLU A 155 19.57 19.16 -3.16
C GLU A 155 20.62 18.89 -2.07
N ARG A 156 20.76 17.62 -1.64
CA ARG A 156 21.76 17.20 -0.64
C ARG A 156 23.19 17.15 -1.15
N SER A 157 23.39 17.06 -2.46
CA SER A 157 24.72 17.01 -3.08
C SER A 157 25.27 18.41 -3.39
N VAL A 158 24.39 19.42 -3.40
CA VAL A 158 24.71 20.81 -3.75
C VAL A 158 24.73 21.74 -2.52
N GLY A 159 24.18 21.31 -1.38
CA GLY A 159 24.21 22.03 -0.09
C GLY A 159 25.27 21.52 0.88
#